data_AF-A0A0B2UMH8-F1
#
_entry.id   AF-A0A0B2UMH8-F1
#
_cell.length_a   1.000
_cell.length_b   1.000
_cell.length_c   1.000
_cell.angle_alpha   90.00
_cell.angle_beta   90.00
_cell.angle_gamma   90.00
#
_symmetry.space_group_name_H-M   'P 1'
#
loop_
_entity.id
_entity.type
_entity.pdbx_description
1 polymer ?
#
loop_
_entity_poly.entity_id
_entity_poly.type
_entity_poly.pdbx_seq_one_letter_code
_entity_poly.pdbx_strand_id
1 'polypeptide(L)' 'MPINMELIDKLKTQIFSNDYTGINDTMYECLDNILCNYNHSHMVIFARLVEMLVEACPSKKTQRILRIIDLIRFPVKK' A
#
# COMPACT_ATOMS: atom_id res chain seq x y z
N MET A 1 13.72 12.67 6.97
CA MET A 1 12.29 12.94 7.23
C MET A 1 11.74 11.78 8.05
N PRO A 2 10.94 12.00 9.11
CA PRO A 2 10.29 10.89 9.79
C PRO A 2 9.30 10.23 8.84
N ILE A 3 9.16 8.92 8.95
CA ILE A 3 8.24 8.15 8.12
C ILE A 3 6.81 8.53 8.50
N ASN A 4 5.98 8.84 7.50
CA ASN A 4 4.65 9.37 7.76
C ASN A 4 3.63 8.23 7.95
N MET A 5 3.55 7.70 9.18
CA MET A 5 2.55 6.68 9.57
C MET A 5 1.11 7.16 9.33
N GLU A 6 0.88 8.47 9.27
CA GLU A 6 -0.45 9.05 8.99
C GLU A 6 -1.01 8.60 7.64
N LEU A 7 -0.15 8.35 6.64
CA LEU A 7 -0.61 7.91 5.31
C LEU A 7 -1.15 6.47 5.35
N ILE A 8 -0.45 5.57 6.05
CA ILE A 8 -0.88 4.18 6.20
C ILE A 8 -2.14 4.10 7.07
N ASP A 9 -2.22 4.91 8.13
CA ASP A 9 -3.42 4.99 8.97
C ASP A 9 -4.62 5.59 8.23
N LYS A 10 -4.40 6.57 7.34
CA LYS A 10 -5.43 7.09 6.43
C LYS A 10 -5.94 6.00 5.49
N LEU A 11 -5.04 5.25 4.84
CA LEU A 11 -5.42 4.13 3.97
C LEU A 11 -6.21 3.06 4.73
N LYS A 12 -5.75 2.69 5.93
CA LYS A 12 -6.43 1.75 6.83
C LYS A 12 -7.85 2.23 7.16
N THR A 13 -8.00 3.51 7.48
CA THR A 13 -9.31 4.11 7.80
C THR A 13 -10.25 4.00 6.61
N GLN A 14 -9.79 4.37 5.40
CA GLN A 14 -10.57 4.26 4.15
C GLN A 14 -11.02 2.83 3.85
N ILE A 15 -10.13 1.85 4.02
CA ILE A 15 -10.46 0.43 3.81
C ILE A 15 -11.53 -0.02 4.79
N PHE A 16 -11.38 0.29 6.08
CA PHE A 16 -12.31 -0.17 7.11
C PHE A 16 -13.64 0.60 7.15
N SER A 17 -13.67 1.84 6.67
CA SER A 17 -14.93 2.58 6.48
C SER A 17 -15.65 2.21 5.19
N ASN A 18 -15.06 1.34 4.35
CA ASN A 18 -15.51 1.06 2.98
C ASN A 18 -15.62 2.33 2.11
N ASP A 19 -14.85 3.37 2.41
CA ASP A 19 -14.77 4.58 1.59
C ASP A 19 -13.60 4.45 0.60
N TYR A 20 -13.93 4.04 -0.62
CA TYR A 20 -12.95 3.87 -1.70
C TYR A 20 -12.73 5.14 -2.52
N THR A 21 -13.32 6.27 -2.11
CA THR A 21 -13.15 7.56 -2.80
C THR A 21 -11.71 8.06 -2.61
N GLY A 22 -10.97 8.22 -3.71
CA GLY A 22 -9.56 8.66 -3.64
C GLY A 22 -8.60 7.64 -3.01
N ILE A 23 -9.03 6.40 -2.77
CA ILE A 23 -8.18 5.37 -2.16
C ILE A 23 -6.98 5.02 -3.03
N ASN A 24 -7.13 5.14 -4.36
CA ASN A 24 -6.04 4.92 -5.30
C ASN A 24 -4.90 5.93 -5.09
N ASP A 25 -5.22 7.21 -4.92
CA ASP A 25 -4.21 8.26 -4.73
C ASP A 25 -3.49 8.05 -3.40
N THR A 26 -4.25 7.72 -2.35
CA THR A 26 -3.70 7.38 -1.03
C THR A 26 -2.78 6.15 -1.08
N MET A 27 -3.12 5.11 -1.85
CA MET A 27 -2.23 3.96 -2.05
C MET A 27 -0.93 4.34 -2.77
N TYR A 28 -1.00 5.20 -3.80
CA TYR A 28 0.20 5.64 -4.52
C TYR A 28 1.10 6.50 -3.63
N GLU A 29 0.53 7.39 -2.83
CA GLU A 29 1.27 8.17 -1.82
C GLU A 29 1.94 7.25 -0.78
N CYS A 30 1.23 6.22 -0.29
CA CYS A 30 1.81 5.23 0.61
C CYS A 30 2.99 4.49 -0.03
N LEU A 31 2.81 4.04 -1.27
CA LEU A 31 3.85 3.31 -2.01
C LEU A 31 5.09 4.19 -2.22
N ASP A 32 4.91 5.44 -2.66
CA ASP A 32 6.02 6.37 -2.86
C ASP A 32 6.74 6.70 -1.55
N ASN A 33 5.99 6.89 -0.47
CA ASN A 33 6.55 7.13 0.86
C ASN A 33 7.41 5.94 1.34
N ILE A 34 6.89 4.72 1.18
CA ILE A 34 7.60 3.49 1.56
C ILE A 34 8.83 3.27 0.67
N LEU A 35 8.75 3.55 -0.63
CA LEU A 35 9.90 3.42 -1.53
C LEU A 35 11.01 4.43 -1.19
N CYS A 36 10.64 5.68 -0.90
CA CYS A 36 11.59 6.73 -0.56
C CYS A 36 12.21 6.56 0.83
N ASN A 37 11.46 6.00 1.79
CA ASN A 37 11.88 5.86 3.20
C ASN A 37 11.71 4.42 3.68
N TYR A 38 12.28 3.47 2.92
CA TYR A 38 12.05 2.03 3.10
C TYR A 38 12.08 1.60 4.57
N ASN A 39 10.93 1.12 5.02
CA ASN A 39 10.72 0.53 6.32
C ASN A 39 9.96 -0.78 6.14
N HIS A 40 10.59 -1.88 6.55
CA HIS A 40 10.06 -3.21 6.34
C HIS A 40 8.70 -3.41 7.02
N SER A 41 8.53 -2.95 8.25
CA SER A 41 7.26 -3.09 8.99
C SER A 41 6.12 -2.35 8.28
N HIS A 42 6.37 -1.14 7.79
CA HIS A 42 5.39 -0.36 7.04
C HIS A 42 5.04 -1.02 5.70
N MET A 43 6.04 -1.57 5.01
CA MET A 43 5.84 -2.33 3.78
C MET A 43 4.95 -3.55 4.00
N VAL A 44 5.16 -4.28 5.11
CA VAL A 44 4.33 -5.44 5.47
C VAL A 44 2.89 -5.03 5.76
N ILE A 45 2.67 -3.96 6.54
CA ILE A 45 1.32 -3.45 6.85
C ILE A 45 0.63 -3.00 5.55
N PHE A 46 1.30 -2.19 4.73
CA PHE A 46 0.78 -1.73 3.45
C PHE A 46 0.43 -2.88 2.51
N ALA A 47 1.27 -3.92 2.42
CA ALA A 47 0.99 -5.11 1.64
C ALA A 47 -0.33 -5.78 2.08
N ARG A 48 -0.54 -5.97 3.39
CA ARG A 48 -1.78 -6.54 3.92
C ARG A 48 -3.01 -5.69 3.63
N LEU A 49 -2.88 -4.37 3.71
CA LEU A 49 -3.96 -3.43 3.38
C LEU A 49 -4.33 -3.52 1.89
N VAL A 50 -3.34 -3.58 1.00
CA VAL A 50 -3.58 -3.72 -0.44
C VAL A 50 -4.17 -5.09 -0.80
N GLU A 51 -3.71 -6.17 -0.16
CA GLU A 51 -4.30 -7.51 -0.30
C GLU A 51 -5.81 -7.49 0.06
N MET A 52 -6.17 -6.93 1.22
CA MET A 52 -7.57 -6.76 1.63
C MET A 52 -8.37 -5.91 0.63
N LEU A 53 -7.78 -4.85 0.09
CA LEU A 53 -8.45 -4.00 -0.88
C LEU A 53 -8.65 -4.68 -2.23
N VAL A 54 -7.74 -5.58 -2.65
CA VAL A 54 -7.92 -6.38 -3.86
C VAL A 54 -9.14 -7.31 -3.72
N GLU A 55 -9.33 -7.88 -2.54
CA GLU A 55 -10.49 -8.74 -2.24
C GLU A 55 -11.80 -7.93 -2.18
N ALA A 56 -11.78 -6.76 -1.54
CA ALA A 56 -12.97 -5.92 -1.35
C ALA A 56 -13.36 -5.10 -2.61
N CYS A 57 -12.37 -4.59 -3.35
CA CYS A 57 -12.55 -3.70 -4.49
C CYS A 57 -11.50 -4.01 -5.60
N PRO A 58 -11.70 -5.10 -6.36
CA PRO A 58 -10.75 -5.53 -7.38
C PRO A 58 -10.68 -4.48 -8.51
N SER A 59 -9.50 -3.89 -8.68
CA SER A 59 -9.22 -2.96 -9.77
C SER A 59 -7.86 -3.23 -10.39
N LYS A 60 -7.68 -2.82 -11.66
CA LYS A 60 -6.39 -2.90 -12.35
C LYS A 60 -5.29 -2.12 -11.61
N LYS A 61 -5.66 -1.04 -10.90
CA LYS A 61 -4.73 -0.20 -10.13
C LYS A 61 -4.24 -0.93 -8.87
N THR A 62 -5.15 -1.49 -8.08
CA THR A 62 -4.83 -2.29 -6.89
C THR A 62 -3.94 -3.48 -7.25
N GLN A 63 -4.28 -4.21 -8.33
CA GLN A 63 -3.45 -5.33 -8.81
C GLN A 63 -2.04 -4.90 -9.24
N ARG A 64 -1.90 -3.72 -9.87
CA ARG A 64 -0.59 -3.20 -10.28
C ARG A 64 0.28 -2.87 -9.06
N ILE A 65 -0.32 -2.26 -8.03
CA ILE A 65 0.39 -1.94 -6.78
C ILE A 65 0.84 -3.23 -6.08
N LEU A 66 -0.01 -4.25 -6.01
CA LEU A 66 0.37 -5.55 -5.43
C LEU A 66 1.59 -6.16 -6.13
N ARG A 67 1.67 -6.11 -7.47
CA ARG A 67 2.86 -6.57 -8.22
C ARG A 67 4.13 -5.80 -7.86
N ILE A 68 4.03 -4.48 -7.66
CA ILE A 68 5.17 -3.67 -7.23
C ILE A 68 5.61 -4.10 -5.83
N ILE A 69 4.64 -4.33 -4.94
CA ILE A 69 4.91 -4.83 -3.58
C ILE A 69 5.65 -6.17 -3.62
N ASP A 70 5.21 -7.10 -4.46
CA ASP A 70 5.85 -8.41 -4.61
C ASP A 70 7.31 -8.30 -5.09
N LEU A 71 7.58 -7.41 -6.04
CA LEU A 71 8.96 -7.14 -6.54
C LEU A 71 9.88 -6.60 -5.44
N ILE A 72 9.33 -5.83 -4.49
CA ILE A 72 10.09 -5.23 -3.39
C ILE A 72 10.28 -6.24 -2.25
N ARG A 73 9.23 -7.01 -1.90
CA ARG A 73 9.29 -8.03 -0.82
C ARG A 73 10.22 -9.17 -1.19
N PHE A 74 10.27 -9.56 -2.45
CA PHE A 74 11.19 -10.55 -2.98
C PHE A 74 12.19 -9.84 -3.89
N PRO A 75 13.28 -9.25 -3.36
CA PRO A 75 14.37 -8.85 -4.23
C PRO A 75 14.77 -10.09 -5.00
N VAL A 76 14.60 -10.03 -6.32
CA VAL A 76 14.91 -11.13 -7.24
C VAL A 76 16.30 -11.62 -6.86
N LYS A 77 16.39 -12.84 -6.31
CA LYS A 77 17.68 -13.45 -5.98
C LYS A 77 18.49 -13.44 -7.26
N LYS A 78 19.55 -12.63 -7.30
CA LYS A 78 20.58 -12.73 -8.32
C LYS A 78 21.28 -14.08 -8.21
#